data_AF-Q69TK5-F1
#
_entry.id   AF-Q69TK5-F1
#
_cell.length_a   1.000
_cell.length_b   1.000
_cell.length_c   1.000
_cell.angle_alpha   90.00
_cell.angle_beta   90.00
_cell.angle_gamma   90.00
#
_symmetry.space_group_name_H-M   'P 1'
#
loop_
_entity.id
_entity.type
_entity.pdbx_description
1 polymer ?
#
loop_
_entity_poly.entity_id
_entity_poly.type
_entity_poly.pdbx_seq_one_letter_code
_entity_poly.pdbx_strand_id
1 'polypeptide(L)'
;MPYTESGVSMLVLAKNESESKIEWVFLKPLTKELWFATVIFFLFTALVIWIIEHPRNMEYQGSNTRQLSTALYFAFSTLTFSHGQIIKSPLSKIVVVIWCFVVLVLVQSYTASFSSILTVKRFKPSVTYLDQLLNNGDYVGYQEGSFVNSFLTRRGFSERRLRSYTKKQEYAEALRKGSKNGGVSAIVDEIPYLTAIVSDPHYQKEFQMLKRIYKTPGFGFVFPPGFPLVHNLSTAMLDVTSGDEGSRMETKWFGAEAVSPSNAIPNTDSAPLTLRSFSGLFIITGCISTLMLMIRFSMSILANYTQIRDSDVQSPDVGGRNDAHEESNQAQNSMGCIVVDIHLHEVRIGSSQDIHGSVERAS
;
A
#
# COMPACT_ATOMS: atom_id res chain seq x y z
N MET A 1 23.11 -40.29 10.71
CA MET A 1 22.23 -39.40 9.93
C MET A 1 22.20 -38.02 10.56
N PRO A 2 21.92 -36.93 9.82
CA PRO A 2 21.82 -35.60 10.42
C PRO A 2 20.58 -35.50 11.32
N TYR A 3 20.68 -34.78 12.44
CA TYR A 3 19.64 -34.78 13.49
C TYR A 3 18.87 -33.45 13.64
N THR A 4 19.24 -32.41 12.89
CA THR A 4 18.62 -31.08 13.00
C THR A 4 18.45 -30.43 11.64
N GLU A 5 17.65 -29.36 11.59
CA GLU A 5 17.42 -28.60 10.37
C GLU A 5 18.74 -28.07 9.80
N SER A 6 18.85 -28.24 8.49
CA SER A 6 20.08 -28.02 7.76
C SER A 6 19.97 -26.84 6.81
N GLY A 7 20.85 -25.87 6.99
CA GLY A 7 21.02 -24.79 6.05
C GLY A 7 21.76 -23.61 6.63
N VAL A 8 22.18 -22.73 5.73
CA VAL A 8 22.69 -21.40 6.07
C VAL A 8 21.59 -20.41 5.79
N SER A 9 21.36 -19.51 6.75
CA SER A 9 20.47 -18.38 6.61
C SER A 9 21.17 -17.09 7.00
N MET A 10 20.42 -16.01 7.03
CA MET A 10 20.90 -14.69 7.35
C MET A 10 20.02 -14.05 8.41
N LEU A 11 20.65 -13.39 9.37
CA LEU A 11 20.04 -12.56 10.38
C LEU A 11 20.28 -11.09 10.04
N VAL A 12 19.22 -10.30 10.03
CA VAL A 12 19.27 -8.86 9.78
C VAL A 12 18.60 -8.12 10.93
N LEU A 13 19.00 -6.86 11.14
CA LEU A 13 18.26 -5.95 12.00
C LEU A 13 16.87 -5.76 11.40
N ALA A 14 15.83 -6.09 12.17
CA ALA A 14 14.46 -5.86 11.75
C ALA A 14 14.33 -4.36 11.49
N LYS A 15 13.97 -3.99 10.25
CA LYS A 15 13.70 -2.60 9.95
C LYS A 15 12.41 -2.26 10.67
N ASN A 16 12.53 -1.68 11.87
CA ASN A 16 11.40 -1.07 12.54
C ASN A 16 10.72 -0.16 11.51
N GLU A 17 9.43 -0.35 11.29
CA GLU A 17 8.58 0.59 10.55
C GLU A 17 8.46 1.96 11.28
N SER A 18 9.48 2.33 12.07
CA SER A 18 9.59 3.55 12.87
C SER A 18 10.26 4.69 12.11
N GLU A 19 10.71 4.50 10.87
CA GLU A 19 10.83 5.65 9.97
C GLU A 19 9.40 6.09 9.62
N SER A 20 8.95 7.13 10.31
CA SER A 20 7.71 7.89 10.16
C SER A 20 7.62 8.60 8.79
N LYS A 21 7.98 7.90 7.72
CA LYS A 21 7.91 8.42 6.36
C LYS A 21 6.57 8.02 5.78
N ILE A 22 5.75 9.02 5.47
CA ILE A 22 4.51 8.84 4.70
C ILE A 22 4.86 8.04 3.44
N GLU A 23 4.36 6.80 3.35
CA GLU A 23 4.59 5.97 2.17
C GLU A 23 3.57 6.35 1.11
N TRP A 24 4.04 6.95 0.01
CA TRP A 24 3.25 7.22 -1.19
C TRP A 24 3.06 5.94 -2.02
N VAL A 25 2.50 4.89 -1.41
CA VAL A 25 2.38 3.56 -2.03
C VAL A 25 1.53 3.61 -3.28
N PHE A 26 0.51 4.48 -3.33
CA PHE A 26 -0.39 4.62 -4.47
C PHE A 26 0.26 5.22 -5.74
N LEU A 27 1.39 5.93 -5.64
CA LEU A 27 2.11 6.37 -6.85
C LEU A 27 3.06 5.31 -7.43
N LYS A 28 3.47 4.32 -6.62
CA LYS A 28 4.49 3.32 -7.00
C LYS A 28 4.11 2.38 -8.17
N PRO A 29 2.84 2.04 -8.44
CA PRO A 29 2.49 1.12 -9.53
C PRO A 29 2.79 1.68 -10.92
N LEU A 30 2.83 3.00 -11.06
CA LEU A 30 3.08 3.67 -12.33
C LEU A 30 4.42 4.40 -12.29
N THR A 31 5.18 4.33 -13.38
CA THR A 31 6.40 5.13 -13.53
C THR A 31 6.06 6.61 -13.68
N LYS A 32 7.00 7.50 -13.31
CA LYS A 32 6.82 8.94 -13.48
C LYS A 32 6.54 9.30 -14.95
N GLU A 33 7.23 8.65 -15.87
CA GLU A 33 7.04 8.83 -17.31
C GLU A 33 5.61 8.50 -17.74
N LEU A 34 5.04 7.39 -17.26
CA LEU A 34 3.69 6.97 -17.61
C LEU A 34 2.63 7.89 -16.96
N TRP A 35 2.88 8.40 -15.76
CA TRP A 35 2.07 9.46 -15.14
C TRP A 35 2.04 10.73 -16.01
N PHE A 36 3.20 11.23 -16.42
CA PHE A 36 3.28 12.42 -17.27
C PHE A 36 2.62 12.21 -18.63
N ALA A 37 2.86 11.06 -19.27
CA ALA A 37 2.21 10.70 -20.53
C ALA A 37 0.68 10.71 -20.38
N THR A 38 0.13 10.11 -19.31
CA THR A 38 -1.32 10.07 -19.06
C THR A 38 -1.90 11.48 -18.95
N VAL A 39 -1.24 12.40 -18.24
CA VAL A 39 -1.68 13.79 -18.11
C VAL A 39 -1.63 14.52 -19.46
N ILE A 40 -0.56 14.35 -20.24
CA ILE A 40 -0.41 14.99 -21.56
C ILE A 40 -1.48 14.49 -22.53
N PHE A 41 -1.70 13.18 -22.62
CA PHE A 41 -2.71 12.59 -23.50
C PHE A 41 -4.14 12.91 -23.05
N PHE A 42 -4.37 13.07 -21.75
CA PHE A 42 -5.65 13.57 -21.22
C PHE A 42 -5.92 15.00 -21.69
N LEU A 43 -4.96 15.91 -21.56
CA LEU A 43 -5.08 17.29 -22.04
C LEU A 43 -5.25 17.35 -23.57
N PHE A 44 -4.51 16.52 -24.31
CA PHE A 44 -4.66 16.40 -25.75
C PHE A 44 -6.08 15.95 -26.14
N THR A 45 -6.61 14.93 -25.48
CA THR A 45 -7.97 14.43 -25.74
C THR A 45 -9.03 15.48 -25.40
N ALA A 46 -8.86 16.19 -24.27
CA ALA A 46 -9.72 17.31 -23.91
C ALA A 46 -9.70 18.43 -24.97
N LEU A 47 -8.52 18.74 -25.52
CA LEU A 47 -8.35 19.72 -26.60
C LEU A 47 -8.98 19.24 -27.92
N VAL A 48 -8.83 17.97 -28.29
CA VAL A 48 -9.47 17.38 -29.48
C VAL A 48 -11.00 17.45 -29.38
N ILE A 49 -11.55 17.06 -28.23
CA ILE A 49 -12.99 17.17 -27.96
C ILE A 49 -13.44 18.63 -28.02
N TRP A 50 -12.66 19.54 -27.42
CA TRP A 50 -12.93 20.96 -27.47
C TRP A 50 -12.97 21.48 -28.91
N ILE A 51 -11.98 21.17 -29.77
CA ILE A 51 -11.98 21.61 -31.17
C ILE A 51 -13.20 21.07 -31.95
N ILE A 52 -13.60 19.82 -31.71
CA ILE A 52 -14.73 19.18 -32.42
C ILE A 52 -16.07 19.78 -32.00
N GLU A 53 -16.24 20.08 -30.71
CA GLU A 53 -17.51 20.50 -30.14
C GLU A 53 -17.66 22.04 -30.06
N HIS A 54 -16.54 22.79 -30.05
CA HIS A 54 -16.47 24.26 -30.08
C HIS A 54 -17.35 24.89 -31.18
N PRO A 55 -17.37 24.41 -32.44
CA PRO A 55 -18.20 25.02 -33.47
C PRO A 55 -19.70 24.71 -33.37
N ARG A 56 -20.16 23.79 -32.49
CA ARG A 56 -21.56 23.29 -32.48
C ARG A 56 -22.34 23.53 -31.18
N ASN A 57 -21.69 23.97 -30.10
CA ASN A 57 -22.37 24.24 -28.82
C ASN A 57 -22.23 25.69 -28.39
N MET A 58 -23.36 26.39 -28.28
CA MET A 58 -23.46 27.78 -27.77
C MET A 58 -23.05 27.91 -26.29
N GLU A 59 -23.04 26.81 -25.54
CA GLU A 59 -22.62 26.77 -24.13
C GLU A 59 -21.09 26.88 -23.96
N TYR A 60 -20.33 26.68 -25.06
CA TYR A 60 -18.88 26.88 -25.12
C TYR A 60 -18.48 28.29 -25.54
N GLN A 61 -19.39 29.25 -25.72
CA GLN A 61 -19.07 30.65 -26.09
C GLN A 61 -18.89 31.60 -24.87
N GLY A 62 -18.37 31.09 -23.75
CA GLY A 62 -18.06 31.90 -22.55
C GLY A 62 -16.66 32.56 -22.59
N SER A 63 -16.20 33.14 -21.48
CA SER A 63 -14.80 33.60 -21.33
C SER A 63 -13.80 32.43 -21.46
N ASN A 64 -12.63 32.64 -22.10
CA ASN A 64 -11.62 31.60 -22.42
C ASN A 64 -11.26 30.68 -21.23
N THR A 65 -11.21 31.20 -20.00
CA THR A 65 -10.89 30.41 -18.79
C THR A 65 -12.04 29.51 -18.34
N ARG A 66 -13.29 29.96 -18.52
CA ARG A 66 -14.50 29.19 -18.21
C ARG A 66 -14.72 28.08 -19.24
N GLN A 67 -14.42 28.33 -20.52
CA GLN A 67 -14.48 27.33 -21.58
C GLN A 67 -13.49 26.18 -21.36
N LEU A 68 -12.23 26.50 -21.04
CA LEU A 68 -11.20 25.50 -20.77
C LEU A 68 -11.55 24.69 -19.52
N SER A 69 -12.06 25.35 -18.47
CA SER A 69 -12.54 24.69 -17.25
C SER A 69 -13.70 23.72 -17.53
N THR A 70 -14.69 24.13 -18.33
CA THR A 70 -15.81 23.26 -18.73
C THR A 70 -15.35 22.07 -19.59
N ALA A 71 -14.40 22.28 -20.52
CA ALA A 71 -13.84 21.21 -21.34
C ALA A 71 -13.02 20.20 -20.50
N LEU A 72 -12.22 20.68 -19.56
CA LEU A 72 -11.46 19.84 -18.63
C LEU A 72 -12.36 19.09 -17.66
N TYR A 73 -13.41 19.75 -17.13
CA TYR A 73 -14.42 19.12 -16.29
C TYR A 73 -15.18 18.04 -17.06
N PHE A 74 -15.53 18.29 -18.33
CA PHE A 74 -16.17 17.32 -19.20
C PHE A 74 -15.28 16.10 -19.48
N ALA A 75 -14.00 16.31 -19.81
CA ALA A 75 -13.03 15.24 -20.01
C ALA A 75 -12.83 14.43 -18.72
N PHE A 76 -12.82 15.10 -17.55
CA PHE A 76 -12.73 14.46 -16.25
C PHE A 76 -13.98 13.63 -15.92
N SER A 77 -15.19 14.18 -16.11
CA SER A 77 -16.45 13.45 -15.90
C SER A 77 -16.59 12.23 -16.81
N THR A 78 -16.07 12.32 -18.03
CA THR A 78 -15.98 11.19 -18.96
C THR A 78 -15.05 10.09 -18.41
N LEU A 79 -13.96 10.48 -17.76
CA LEU A 79 -12.97 9.58 -17.15
C LEU A 79 -13.52 8.85 -15.91
N THR A 80 -14.41 9.48 -15.15
CA THR A 80 -15.09 8.90 -13.96
C THR A 80 -16.45 8.26 -14.26
N PHE A 81 -16.82 8.05 -15.54
CA PHE A 81 -18.14 7.55 -15.95
C PHE A 81 -19.33 8.40 -15.47
N SER A 82 -19.09 9.64 -15.06
CA SER A 82 -20.13 10.58 -14.63
C SER A 82 -20.84 11.14 -15.87
N HIS A 83 -21.98 10.55 -16.23
CA HIS A 83 -22.79 10.88 -17.41
C HIS A 83 -23.53 12.22 -17.25
N GLY A 84 -22.81 13.35 -17.27
CA GLY A 84 -23.40 14.66 -17.00
C GLY A 84 -23.70 15.54 -18.22
N GLN A 85 -23.20 15.23 -19.43
CA GLN A 85 -23.24 16.14 -20.57
C GLN A 85 -23.48 15.41 -21.90
N ILE A 86 -24.49 15.83 -22.65
CA ILE A 86 -24.96 15.19 -23.88
C ILE A 86 -24.08 15.63 -25.06
N ILE A 87 -23.14 14.77 -25.46
CA ILE A 87 -22.32 14.97 -26.67
C ILE A 87 -23.23 14.96 -27.91
N LYS A 88 -23.21 16.03 -28.70
CA LYS A 88 -24.03 16.10 -29.92
C LYS A 88 -23.32 15.51 -31.14
N SER A 89 -21.99 15.64 -31.22
CA SER A 89 -21.22 15.16 -32.37
C SER A 89 -20.95 13.64 -32.32
N PRO A 90 -21.26 12.86 -33.38
CA PRO A 90 -20.92 11.43 -33.44
C PRO A 90 -19.39 11.20 -33.46
N LEU A 91 -18.60 12.14 -33.99
CA LEU A 91 -17.13 12.04 -34.01
C LEU A 91 -16.54 12.16 -32.60
N SER A 92 -17.06 13.07 -31.80
CA SER A 92 -16.65 13.23 -30.40
C SER A 92 -16.97 11.97 -29.57
N LYS A 93 -18.12 11.32 -29.84
CA LYS A 93 -18.47 10.04 -29.20
C LYS A 93 -17.46 8.93 -29.50
N ILE A 94 -16.99 8.82 -30.75
CA ILE A 94 -15.97 7.82 -31.13
C ILE A 94 -14.65 8.10 -30.39
N VAL A 95 -14.20 9.37 -30.34
CA VAL A 95 -12.98 9.77 -29.61
C VAL A 95 -13.10 9.43 -28.13
N VAL A 96 -14.26 9.70 -27.51
CA VAL A 96 -14.54 9.38 -26.11
C VAL A 96 -14.53 7.86 -25.85
N VAL A 97 -15.12 7.06 -26.74
CA VAL A 97 -15.13 5.59 -26.61
C VAL A 97 -13.72 5.02 -26.68
N ILE A 98 -12.90 5.49 -27.63
CA ILE A 98 -11.50 5.06 -27.77
C ILE A 98 -10.70 5.47 -26.52
N TRP A 99 -10.87 6.70 -26.04
CA TRP A 99 -10.21 7.17 -24.82
C TRP A 99 -10.63 6.38 -23.58
N CYS A 100 -11.91 6.07 -23.44
CA CYS A 100 -12.46 5.24 -22.37
C CYS A 100 -11.80 3.85 -22.35
N PHE A 101 -11.62 3.23 -23.52
CA PHE A 101 -10.91 1.95 -23.63
C PHE A 101 -9.45 2.04 -23.13
N VAL A 102 -8.72 3.10 -23.49
CA VAL A 102 -7.34 3.32 -23.01
C VAL A 102 -7.30 3.49 -21.49
N VAL A 103 -8.19 4.32 -20.93
CA VAL A 103 -8.29 4.52 -19.47
C VAL A 103 -8.62 3.22 -18.76
N LEU A 104 -9.54 2.41 -19.29
CA LEU A 104 -9.88 1.10 -18.71
C LEU A 104 -8.66 0.19 -18.63
N VAL A 105 -7.87 0.08 -19.70
CA VAL A 105 -6.64 -0.72 -19.70
C VAL A 105 -5.63 -0.17 -18.68
N LEU A 106 -5.50 1.16 -18.55
CA LEU A 106 -4.63 1.78 -17.55
C LEU A 106 -5.08 1.47 -16.12
N VAL A 107 -6.38 1.55 -15.82
CA VAL A 107 -6.93 1.25 -14.48
C VAL A 107 -6.75 -0.24 -14.13
N GLN A 108 -6.99 -1.13 -15.09
CA GLN A 108 -6.77 -2.57 -14.90
C GLN A 108 -5.29 -2.88 -14.64
N SER A 109 -4.40 -2.29 -15.44
CA SER A 109 -2.94 -2.46 -15.29
C SER A 109 -2.43 -1.86 -13.98
N TYR A 110 -2.97 -0.72 -13.56
CA TYR A 110 -2.67 -0.10 -12.26
C TYR A 110 -3.08 -1.02 -11.11
N THR A 111 -4.30 -1.56 -11.16
CA THR A 111 -4.83 -2.47 -10.12
C THR A 111 -4.01 -3.75 -10.04
N ALA A 112 -3.67 -4.35 -11.18
CA ALA A 112 -2.82 -5.54 -11.24
C ALA A 112 -1.41 -5.28 -10.69
N SER A 113 -0.80 -4.15 -11.07
CA SER A 113 0.55 -3.77 -10.61
C SER A 113 0.56 -3.41 -9.12
N PHE A 114 -0.50 -2.75 -8.63
CA PHE A 114 -0.68 -2.43 -7.22
C PHE A 114 -0.91 -3.71 -6.38
N SER A 115 -1.65 -4.68 -6.90
CA SER A 115 -1.79 -6.00 -6.26
C SER A 115 -0.44 -6.72 -6.23
N SER A 116 0.29 -6.75 -7.36
CA SER A 116 1.61 -7.38 -7.46
C SER A 116 2.63 -6.77 -6.50
N ILE A 117 2.70 -5.44 -6.35
CA ILE A 117 3.65 -4.82 -5.42
C ILE A 117 3.32 -5.15 -3.96
N LEU A 118 2.04 -5.29 -3.62
CA LEU A 118 1.60 -5.74 -2.29
C LEU A 118 1.97 -7.19 -2.04
N THR A 119 1.97 -8.04 -3.08
CA THR A 119 2.40 -9.44 -3.01
C THR A 119 3.93 -9.58 -2.99
N VAL A 120 4.68 -8.88 -3.84
CA VAL A 120 6.14 -9.02 -3.98
C VAL A 120 6.90 -8.56 -2.74
N LYS A 121 6.43 -7.51 -2.04
CA LYS A 121 6.98 -7.13 -0.72
C LYS A 121 6.92 -8.29 0.29
N ARG A 122 6.03 -9.27 0.09
CA ARG A 122 5.87 -10.45 0.95
C ARG A 122 6.75 -11.64 0.54
N PHE A 123 7.37 -11.60 -0.63
CA PHE A 123 8.09 -12.75 -1.20
C PHE A 123 9.55 -12.48 -1.59
N LYS A 124 10.15 -11.34 -1.21
CA LYS A 124 11.57 -11.06 -1.54
C LYS A 124 12.46 -12.23 -1.06
N PRO A 125 13.07 -12.99 -1.98
CA PRO A 125 13.89 -14.14 -1.59
C PRO A 125 15.20 -13.64 -0.99
N SER A 126 15.64 -14.24 0.11
CA SER A 126 16.90 -13.90 0.80
C SER A 126 18.13 -13.97 -0.09
N VAL A 127 18.09 -14.79 -1.15
CA VAL A 127 19.21 -14.92 -2.10
C VAL A 127 19.45 -13.59 -2.82
N THR A 128 18.38 -12.92 -3.30
CA THR A 128 18.50 -11.58 -3.90
C THR A 128 18.97 -10.54 -2.89
N TYR A 129 18.70 -10.74 -1.60
CA TYR A 129 19.22 -9.86 -0.55
C TYR A 129 20.73 -10.04 -0.34
N LEU A 130 21.25 -11.27 -0.38
CA LEU A 130 22.69 -11.51 -0.30
C LEU A 130 23.45 -10.88 -1.48
N ASP A 131 22.93 -11.00 -2.70
CA ASP A 131 23.52 -10.36 -3.88
C ASP A 131 23.47 -8.82 -3.80
N GLN A 132 22.42 -8.26 -3.19
CA GLN A 132 22.34 -6.82 -2.90
C GLN A 132 23.42 -6.38 -1.92
N LEU A 133 23.68 -7.13 -0.85
CA LEU A 133 24.77 -6.83 0.08
C LEU A 133 26.13 -6.87 -0.62
N LEU A 134 26.32 -7.83 -1.52
CA LEU A 134 27.55 -7.93 -2.31
C LEU A 134 27.75 -6.68 -3.17
N ASN A 135 26.74 -6.30 -3.95
CA ASN A 135 26.76 -5.14 -4.86
C ASN A 135 26.85 -3.80 -4.14
N ASN A 136 26.20 -3.66 -2.97
CA ASN A 136 26.21 -2.42 -2.19
C ASN A 136 27.52 -2.15 -1.46
N GLY A 137 28.45 -3.12 -1.41
CA GLY A 137 29.69 -2.94 -0.66
C GLY A 137 29.57 -3.16 0.84
N ASP A 138 28.46 -3.73 1.33
CA ASP A 138 28.22 -3.90 2.77
C ASP A 138 29.11 -4.93 3.46
N TYR A 139 29.35 -4.72 4.76
CA TYR A 139 30.04 -5.69 5.63
C TYR A 139 29.07 -6.79 6.09
N VAL A 140 29.56 -8.03 6.11
CA VAL A 140 28.79 -9.22 6.50
C VAL A 140 29.48 -9.93 7.65
N GLY A 141 28.72 -10.28 8.68
CA GLY A 141 29.20 -11.04 9.83
C GLY A 141 29.03 -12.55 9.63
N TYR A 142 29.88 -13.34 10.28
CA TYR A 142 29.77 -14.81 10.33
C TYR A 142 30.38 -15.35 11.62
N GLN A 143 30.09 -16.61 11.96
CA GLN A 143 30.68 -17.25 13.14
C GLN A 143 32.15 -17.59 12.95
N GLU A 144 33.01 -17.23 13.91
CA GLU A 144 34.41 -17.63 13.91
C GLU A 144 34.56 -19.17 13.86
N GLY A 145 35.46 -19.66 13.01
CA GLY A 145 35.67 -21.10 12.81
C GLY A 145 34.61 -21.81 11.97
N SER A 146 33.58 -21.10 11.48
CA SER A 146 32.53 -21.69 10.64
C SER A 146 32.96 -21.82 9.17
N PHE A 147 32.45 -22.87 8.51
CA PHE A 147 32.61 -23.05 7.06
C PHE A 147 31.93 -21.92 6.25
N VAL A 148 31.05 -21.14 6.89
CA VAL A 148 30.35 -20.00 6.28
C VAL A 148 31.33 -18.99 5.70
N ASN A 149 32.51 -18.79 6.32
CA ASN A 149 33.55 -17.93 5.76
C ASN A 149 33.93 -18.36 4.33
N SER A 150 34.30 -19.63 4.16
CA SER A 150 34.65 -20.19 2.85
C SER A 150 33.47 -20.17 1.87
N PHE A 151 32.24 -20.33 2.36
CA PHE A 151 31.03 -20.19 1.55
C PHE A 151 30.84 -18.76 1.01
N LEU A 152 31.01 -17.75 1.86
CA LEU A 152 30.88 -16.33 1.48
C LEU A 152 32.01 -15.90 0.53
N THR A 153 33.24 -16.32 0.77
CA THR A 153 34.38 -16.03 -0.11
C THR A 153 34.17 -16.65 -1.50
N ARG A 154 33.68 -17.90 -1.59
CA ARG A 154 33.32 -18.53 -2.89
C ARG A 154 32.18 -17.82 -3.61
N ARG A 155 31.31 -17.13 -2.88
CA ARG A 155 30.23 -16.31 -3.44
C ARG A 155 30.69 -14.94 -3.94
N GLY A 156 31.95 -14.55 -3.71
CA GLY A 156 32.56 -13.31 -4.20
C GLY A 156 32.72 -12.22 -3.15
N PHE A 157 32.42 -12.49 -1.87
CA PHE A 157 32.71 -11.53 -0.80
C PHE A 157 34.23 -11.46 -0.56
N SER A 158 34.77 -10.24 -0.47
CA SER A 158 36.17 -10.02 -0.09
C SER A 158 36.35 -10.24 1.41
N GLU A 159 37.45 -10.85 1.84
CA GLU A 159 37.74 -11.11 3.27
C GLU A 159 37.71 -9.85 4.12
N ARG A 160 38.14 -8.70 3.58
CA ARG A 160 38.10 -7.40 4.27
C ARG A 160 36.70 -6.94 4.65
N ARG A 161 35.68 -7.44 3.94
CA ARG A 161 34.26 -7.14 4.17
C ARG A 161 33.57 -8.15 5.07
N LEU A 162 34.27 -9.24 5.41
CA LEU A 162 33.77 -10.27 6.29
C LEU A 162 34.29 -10.04 7.71
N ARG A 163 33.40 -10.14 8.70
CA ARG A 163 33.75 -9.99 10.12
C ARG A 163 33.36 -11.24 10.87
N SER A 164 34.32 -11.85 11.54
CA SER A 164 34.07 -12.99 12.42
C SER A 164 33.60 -12.53 13.79
N TYR A 165 32.66 -13.28 14.36
CA TYR A 165 32.13 -13.06 15.69
C TYR A 165 32.01 -14.40 16.41
N THR A 166 32.15 -14.39 17.73
CA THR A 166 32.19 -15.63 18.52
C THR A 166 30.98 -15.73 19.45
N LYS A 167 30.46 -14.60 19.93
CA LYS A 167 29.37 -14.54 20.90
C LYS A 167 28.08 -14.00 20.29
N LYS A 168 26.93 -14.48 20.79
CA LYS A 168 25.60 -13.99 20.40
C LYS A 168 25.43 -12.47 20.63
N GLN A 169 26.04 -11.92 21.68
CA GLN A 169 25.97 -10.49 21.99
C GLN A 169 26.70 -9.65 20.95
N GLU A 170 27.82 -10.16 20.41
CA GLU A 170 28.57 -9.48 19.36
C GLU A 170 27.78 -9.43 18.06
N TYR A 171 26.95 -10.45 17.79
CA TYR A 171 26.04 -10.44 16.64
C TYR A 171 25.05 -9.28 16.75
N ALA A 172 24.40 -9.15 17.91
CA ALA A 172 23.43 -8.09 18.16
C ALA A 172 24.08 -6.69 18.08
N GLU A 173 25.26 -6.51 18.69
CA GLU A 173 25.97 -5.23 18.66
C GLU A 173 26.42 -4.85 17.25
N ALA A 174 26.94 -5.82 16.48
CA ALA A 174 27.38 -5.60 15.11
C ALA A 174 26.22 -5.21 14.18
N LEU A 175 25.06 -5.87 14.31
CA LEU A 175 23.85 -5.54 13.57
C LEU A 175 23.28 -4.17 13.97
N ARG A 176 23.31 -3.82 15.27
CA ARG A 176 22.87 -2.50 15.76
C ARG A 176 23.74 -1.35 15.24
N LYS A 177 25.06 -1.55 15.17
CA LYS A 177 25.99 -0.55 14.59
C LYS A 177 25.74 -0.38 13.09
N GLY A 178 25.44 -1.46 12.38
CA GLY A 178 25.25 -1.46 10.93
C GLY A 178 26.57 -1.28 10.16
N SER A 179 26.55 -1.66 8.88
CA SER A 179 27.74 -1.63 7.99
C SER A 179 28.44 -0.25 7.93
N LYS A 180 27.68 0.84 8.00
CA LYS A 180 28.22 2.21 7.93
C LYS A 180 28.96 2.68 9.18
N ASN A 181 28.61 2.18 10.36
CA ASN A 181 29.21 2.61 11.64
C ASN A 181 30.20 1.57 12.19
N GLY A 182 30.85 0.82 11.29
CA GLY A 182 31.83 -0.20 11.67
C GLY A 182 31.22 -1.49 12.24
N GLY A 183 29.93 -1.73 12.04
CA GLY A 183 29.24 -3.00 12.27
C GLY A 183 29.07 -3.82 10.99
N VAL A 184 27.95 -4.53 10.88
CA VAL A 184 27.58 -5.34 9.69
C VAL A 184 26.13 -5.09 9.30
N SER A 185 25.81 -5.20 8.02
CA SER A 185 24.41 -5.10 7.55
C SER A 185 23.64 -6.40 7.79
N ALA A 186 24.35 -7.53 7.83
CA ALA A 186 23.76 -8.84 7.99
C ALA A 186 24.77 -9.81 8.61
N ILE A 187 24.25 -10.84 9.27
CA ILE A 187 25.04 -11.97 9.76
C ILE A 187 24.58 -13.23 9.05
N VAL A 188 25.50 -13.97 8.46
CA VAL A 188 25.23 -15.22 7.77
C VAL A 188 25.74 -16.35 8.64
N ASP A 189 24.87 -17.32 8.93
CA ASP A 189 25.22 -18.43 9.80
C ASP A 189 24.28 -19.62 9.58
N GLU A 190 24.58 -20.75 10.21
CA GLU A 190 23.72 -21.92 10.19
C GLU A 190 22.40 -21.66 10.95
N ILE A 191 21.32 -22.24 10.42
CA ILE A 191 19.96 -22.04 10.94
C ILE A 191 19.87 -22.25 12.46
N PRO A 192 20.37 -23.34 13.06
CA PRO A 192 20.22 -23.56 14.50
C PRO A 192 20.82 -22.45 15.37
N TYR A 193 21.94 -21.86 14.96
CA TYR A 193 22.57 -20.74 15.68
C TYR A 193 21.73 -19.47 15.60
N LEU A 194 21.20 -19.16 14.42
CA LEU A 194 20.34 -17.99 14.22
C LEU A 194 18.99 -18.17 14.93
N THR A 195 18.39 -19.35 14.86
CA THR A 195 17.18 -19.70 15.60
C THR A 195 17.40 -19.47 17.10
N ALA A 196 18.54 -19.90 17.65
CA ALA A 196 18.87 -19.67 19.06
C ALA A 196 19.02 -18.20 19.48
N ILE A 197 19.13 -17.25 18.53
CA ILE A 197 19.17 -15.81 18.79
C ILE A 197 17.76 -15.22 18.65
N VAL A 198 17.01 -15.60 17.61
CA VAL A 198 15.65 -15.09 17.37
C VAL A 198 14.66 -15.62 18.42
N SER A 199 14.89 -16.82 18.94
CA SER A 199 14.10 -17.41 20.03
C SER A 199 14.35 -16.77 21.40
N ASP A 200 15.39 -15.95 21.56
CA ASP A 200 15.66 -15.27 22.82
C ASP A 200 14.69 -14.07 22.98
N PRO A 201 13.92 -13.98 24.09
CA PRO A 201 12.99 -12.88 24.34
C PRO A 201 13.61 -11.48 24.25
N HIS A 202 14.92 -11.35 24.53
CA HIS A 202 15.62 -10.07 24.44
C HIS A 202 15.80 -9.58 23.00
N TYR A 203 15.77 -10.48 22.02
CA TYR A 203 16.18 -10.24 20.64
C TYR A 203 15.06 -10.48 19.62
N GLN A 204 14.00 -11.19 20.01
CA GLN A 204 12.87 -11.60 19.17
C GLN A 204 12.26 -10.47 18.31
N LYS A 205 12.18 -9.24 18.85
CA LYS A 205 11.59 -8.08 18.16
C LYS A 205 12.60 -7.23 17.40
N GLU A 206 13.89 -7.39 17.68
CA GLU A 206 14.96 -6.56 17.11
C GLU A 206 15.54 -7.15 15.84
N PHE A 207 15.56 -8.48 15.72
CA PHE A 207 16.21 -9.17 14.61
C PHE A 207 15.23 -10.07 13.89
N GLN A 208 15.44 -10.18 12.58
CA GLN A 208 14.67 -11.07 11.73
C GLN A 208 15.63 -12.01 11.01
N MET A 209 15.34 -13.32 11.11
CA MET A 209 15.98 -14.31 10.26
C MET A 209 15.26 -14.34 8.91
N LEU A 210 16.04 -14.24 7.83
CA LEU A 210 15.53 -14.36 6.48
C LEU A 210 15.38 -15.85 6.09
N LYS A 211 14.80 -16.11 4.92
CA LYS A 211 14.71 -17.47 4.35
C LYS A 211 16.10 -18.07 4.09
N ARG A 212 16.19 -19.40 4.19
CA ARG A 212 17.39 -20.21 3.89
C ARG A 212 18.01 -19.82 2.55
N ILE A 213 19.33 -19.60 2.55
CA ILE A 213 20.13 -19.19 1.39
C ILE A 213 20.86 -20.40 0.78
N TYR A 214 21.25 -21.36 1.61
CA TYR A 214 21.95 -22.56 1.17
C TYR A 214 21.51 -23.78 1.99
N LYS A 215 21.36 -24.94 1.35
CA LYS A 215 21.04 -26.19 2.02
C LYS A 215 22.34 -26.92 2.36
N THR A 216 22.58 -27.19 3.64
CA THR A 216 23.74 -27.98 4.08
C THR A 216 23.37 -29.48 4.12
N PRO A 217 24.29 -30.38 4.47
CA PRO A 217 23.97 -31.77 4.80
C PRO A 217 23.36 -31.93 6.20
N GLY A 218 23.54 -30.95 7.08
CA GLY A 218 23.03 -30.92 8.45
C GLY A 218 24.07 -31.30 9.49
N PHE A 219 23.70 -31.19 10.77
CA PHE A 219 24.56 -31.56 11.88
C PHE A 219 24.47 -33.06 12.14
N GLY A 220 25.61 -33.70 12.34
CA GLY A 220 25.70 -35.13 12.64
C GLY A 220 26.76 -35.40 13.69
N PHE A 221 26.64 -36.56 14.33
CA PHE A 221 27.64 -37.05 15.28
C PHE A 221 28.79 -37.71 14.52
N VAL A 222 30.02 -37.43 14.95
CA VAL A 222 31.24 -37.95 14.33
C VAL A 222 31.78 -39.08 15.21
N PHE A 223 32.11 -40.20 14.58
CA PHE A 223 32.68 -41.38 15.22
C PHE A 223 33.99 -41.77 14.53
N PRO A 224 34.95 -42.36 15.25
CA PRO A 224 36.16 -42.88 14.62
C PRO A 224 35.83 -44.01 13.63
N PRO A 225 36.66 -44.19 12.58
CA PRO A 225 36.47 -45.29 11.64
C PRO A 225 36.43 -46.64 12.34
N GLY A 226 35.46 -47.49 11.97
CA GLY A 226 35.30 -48.84 12.55
C GLY A 226 34.53 -48.89 13.88
N PHE A 227 33.95 -47.78 14.36
CA PHE A 227 33.15 -47.80 15.58
C PHE A 227 31.92 -48.74 15.41
N PRO A 228 31.78 -49.79 16.23
CA PRO A 228 30.80 -50.86 15.99
C PRO A 228 29.35 -50.43 16.22
N LEU A 229 29.12 -49.36 16.98
CA LEU A 229 27.79 -48.90 17.39
C LEU A 229 27.21 -47.80 16.48
N VAL A 230 27.91 -47.40 15.40
CA VAL A 230 27.44 -46.32 14.51
C VAL A 230 26.04 -46.61 13.95
N HIS A 231 25.79 -47.86 13.56
CA HIS A 231 24.50 -48.26 13.00
C HIS A 231 23.39 -48.14 14.05
N ASN A 232 23.56 -48.77 15.22
CA ASN A 232 22.58 -48.73 16.30
C ASN A 232 22.29 -47.29 16.77
N LEU A 233 23.32 -46.45 16.89
CA LEU A 233 23.15 -45.04 17.24
C LEU A 233 22.43 -44.24 16.16
N SER A 234 22.72 -44.51 14.88
CA SER A 234 22.02 -43.84 13.77
C SER A 234 20.54 -44.19 13.74
N THR A 235 20.19 -45.45 14.02
CA THR A 235 18.79 -45.91 14.12
C THR A 235 18.09 -45.25 15.31
N ALA A 236 18.72 -45.27 16.49
CA ALA A 236 18.17 -44.63 17.68
C ALA A 236 17.97 -43.11 17.48
N MET A 237 18.90 -42.44 16.81
CA MET A 237 18.74 -41.02 16.44
C MET A 237 17.59 -40.81 15.47
N LEU A 238 17.44 -41.69 14.47
CA LEU A 238 16.33 -41.60 13.53
C LEU A 238 15.00 -41.70 14.27
N ASP A 239 14.85 -42.68 15.17
CA ASP A 239 13.64 -42.85 15.99
C ASP A 239 13.30 -41.59 16.79
N VAL A 240 14.29 -40.97 17.44
CA VAL A 240 14.11 -39.72 18.19
C VAL A 240 13.71 -38.56 17.28
N THR A 241 14.34 -38.42 16.12
CA THR A 241 14.06 -37.32 15.18
C THR A 241 12.75 -37.50 14.40
N SER A 242 12.31 -38.74 14.16
CA SER A 242 11.04 -39.03 13.48
C SER A 242 9.85 -39.06 14.43
N GLY A 243 10.08 -39.26 15.72
CA GLY A 243 9.05 -39.26 16.76
C GLY A 243 8.79 -37.89 17.36
N ASP A 244 7.81 -37.83 18.27
CA ASP A 244 7.39 -36.59 18.94
C ASP A 244 8.47 -36.02 19.88
N GLU A 245 9.41 -36.86 20.33
CA GLU A 245 10.49 -36.45 21.24
C GLU A 245 11.41 -35.40 20.62
N GLY A 246 11.79 -35.55 19.34
CA GLY A 246 12.62 -34.58 18.62
C GLY A 246 11.94 -33.20 18.56
N SER A 247 10.67 -33.17 18.16
CA SER A 247 9.86 -31.94 18.13
C SER A 247 9.69 -31.31 19.52
N ARG A 248 9.57 -32.13 20.58
CA ARG A 248 9.46 -31.66 21.97
C ARG A 248 10.77 -31.05 22.47
N MET A 249 11.91 -31.62 22.08
CA MET A 249 13.23 -31.05 22.36
C MET A 249 13.42 -29.72 21.62
N GLU A 250 13.05 -29.64 20.34
CA GLU A 250 13.12 -28.41 19.55
C GLU A 250 12.28 -27.30 20.19
N THR A 251 11.02 -27.60 20.52
CA THR A 251 10.11 -26.66 21.18
C THR A 251 10.63 -26.21 22.55
N LYS A 252 11.28 -27.10 23.31
CA LYS A 252 11.84 -26.78 24.63
C LYS A 252 13.02 -25.82 24.56
N TRP A 253 13.89 -25.98 23.56
CA TRP A 253 15.14 -25.20 23.45
C TRP A 253 15.03 -23.96 22.55
N PHE A 254 14.15 -23.99 21.56
CA PHE A 254 13.96 -22.92 20.60
C PHE A 254 12.57 -22.25 20.69
N GLY A 255 11.66 -22.78 21.50
CA GLY A 255 10.29 -22.25 21.63
C GLY A 255 9.34 -22.77 20.55
N ALA A 256 8.03 -22.68 20.81
CA ALA A 256 6.99 -23.21 19.92
C ALA A 256 6.89 -22.47 18.56
N GLU A 257 7.33 -21.21 18.51
CA GLU A 257 7.34 -20.41 17.27
C GLU A 257 8.55 -20.67 16.36
N ALA A 258 9.58 -21.36 16.85
CA ALA A 258 10.79 -21.64 16.09
C ALA A 258 10.66 -22.84 15.14
N VAL A 259 9.52 -23.52 15.14
CA VAL A 259 9.27 -24.70 14.31
C VAL A 259 9.34 -24.31 12.82
N SER A 260 10.50 -24.62 12.25
CA SER A 260 10.83 -24.74 10.83
C SER A 260 10.85 -23.47 9.95
N PRO A 261 12.03 -22.83 9.77
CA PRO A 261 12.29 -21.91 8.65
C PRO A 261 12.21 -22.57 7.26
N SER A 262 12.11 -23.90 7.16
CA SER A 262 11.76 -24.58 5.89
C SER A 262 10.36 -24.23 5.41
N ASN A 263 9.46 -23.93 6.36
CA ASN A 263 8.09 -23.47 6.17
C ASN A 263 7.87 -22.10 6.81
N ALA A 264 8.89 -21.24 6.85
CA ALA A 264 8.65 -19.79 6.86
C ALA A 264 8.01 -19.39 5.52
N ILE A 265 6.81 -19.93 5.25
CA ILE A 265 5.68 -19.15 4.77
C ILE A 265 5.73 -17.92 5.68
N PRO A 266 6.01 -16.72 5.13
CA PRO A 266 6.02 -15.52 5.95
C PRO A 266 4.69 -15.56 6.68
N ASN A 267 4.66 -15.57 8.02
CA ASN A 267 3.43 -15.65 8.81
C ASN A 267 2.33 -14.97 8.02
N THR A 268 1.49 -15.78 7.39
CA THR A 268 0.43 -15.33 6.48
C THR A 268 -0.73 -14.80 7.30
N ASP A 269 -0.45 -14.38 8.53
CA ASP A 269 -1.20 -13.36 9.22
C ASP A 269 -1.13 -12.14 8.32
N SER A 270 -2.20 -12.04 7.55
CA SER A 270 -2.43 -11.07 6.51
C SER A 270 -2.33 -9.71 7.15
N ALA A 271 -1.11 -9.15 7.23
CA ALA A 271 -0.90 -7.90 7.94
C ALA A 271 -1.78 -6.87 7.23
N PRO A 272 -2.83 -6.37 7.91
CA PRO A 272 -3.91 -5.66 7.24
C PRO A 272 -3.34 -4.40 6.60
N LEU A 273 -3.98 -3.96 5.53
CA LEU A 273 -3.66 -2.69 4.88
C LEU A 273 -3.72 -1.59 5.95
N THR A 274 -2.56 -1.02 6.29
CA THR A 274 -2.47 -0.02 7.35
C THR A 274 -2.92 1.33 6.84
N LEU A 275 -3.60 2.12 7.69
CA LEU A 275 -3.94 3.52 7.41
C LEU A 275 -2.72 4.34 6.96
N ARG A 276 -1.52 3.96 7.42
CA ARG A 276 -0.25 4.56 7.02
C ARG A 276 0.03 4.45 5.53
N SER A 277 -0.32 3.32 4.90
CA SER A 277 -0.11 3.09 3.45
C SER A 277 -1.00 3.98 2.58
N PHE A 278 -2.15 4.41 3.11
CA PHE A 278 -3.12 5.28 2.43
C PHE A 278 -3.15 6.71 2.96
N SER A 279 -2.30 7.05 3.93
CA SER A 279 -2.29 8.35 4.60
C SER A 279 -2.14 9.51 3.60
N GLY A 280 -1.31 9.36 2.57
CA GLY A 280 -1.16 10.37 1.51
C GLY A 280 -2.46 10.68 0.76
N LEU A 281 -3.32 9.70 0.53
CA LEU A 281 -4.62 9.89 -0.13
C LEU A 281 -5.57 10.72 0.74
N PHE A 282 -5.65 10.38 2.04
CA PHE A 282 -6.48 11.10 3.00
C PHE A 282 -6.00 12.54 3.22
N ILE A 283 -4.69 12.77 3.23
CA ILE A 283 -4.10 14.12 3.30
C ILE A 283 -4.53 14.95 2.09
N ILE A 284 -4.42 14.42 0.87
CA ILE A 284 -4.84 15.13 -0.34
C ILE A 284 -6.33 15.52 -0.26
N THR A 285 -7.20 14.56 0.07
CA THR A 285 -8.64 14.80 0.18
C THR A 285 -8.97 15.82 1.27
N GLY A 286 -8.31 15.74 2.43
CA GLY A 286 -8.47 16.70 3.52
C GLY A 286 -8.05 18.12 3.10
N CYS A 287 -6.88 18.26 2.47
CA CYS A 287 -6.37 19.55 2.01
C CYS A 287 -7.28 20.18 0.94
N ILE A 288 -7.76 19.40 -0.04
CA ILE A 288 -8.66 19.91 -1.08
C ILE A 288 -10.02 20.34 -0.48
N SER A 289 -10.60 19.53 0.40
CA SER A 289 -11.91 19.81 1.00
C SER A 289 -11.87 21.05 1.88
N THR A 290 -10.81 21.18 2.70
CA THR A 290 -10.59 22.37 3.53
C THR A 290 -10.33 23.62 2.70
N LEU A 291 -9.54 23.51 1.63
CA LEU A 291 -9.32 24.63 0.70
C LEU A 291 -10.64 25.09 0.05
N MET A 292 -11.48 24.16 -0.42
CA MET A 292 -12.78 24.50 -1.00
C MET A 292 -13.72 25.15 0.01
N LEU A 293 -13.73 24.67 1.25
CA LEU A 293 -14.51 25.29 2.33
C LEU A 293 -14.02 26.71 2.64
N MET A 294 -12.70 26.92 2.68
CA MET A 294 -12.09 28.24 2.88
C MET A 294 -12.43 29.22 1.75
N ILE A 295 -12.43 28.76 0.50
CA ILE A 295 -12.84 29.57 -0.65
C ILE A 295 -14.33 29.95 -0.54
N ARG A 296 -15.20 29.01 -0.19
CA ARG A 296 -16.63 29.30 -0.02
C ARG A 296 -16.89 30.26 1.13
N PHE A 297 -16.19 30.08 2.24
CA PHE A 297 -16.30 30.94 3.41
C PHE A 297 -15.81 32.36 3.12
N SER A 298 -14.66 32.51 2.46
CA SER A 298 -14.13 33.81 2.05
C SER A 298 -15.03 34.52 1.04
N MET A 299 -15.61 33.81 0.06
CA MET A 299 -16.60 34.39 -0.85
C MET A 299 -17.87 34.83 -0.13
N SER A 300 -18.36 34.05 0.84
CA SER A 300 -19.54 34.41 1.64
C SER A 300 -19.30 35.67 2.49
N ILE A 301 -18.11 35.77 3.09
CA ILE A 301 -17.70 36.97 3.83
C ILE A 301 -17.63 38.18 2.89
N LEU A 302 -16.99 38.03 1.73
CA LEU A 302 -16.89 39.12 0.75
C LEU A 302 -18.27 39.59 0.27
N ALA A 303 -19.20 38.66 0.02
CA ALA A 303 -20.57 38.96 -0.36
C ALA A 303 -21.34 39.70 0.74
N ASN A 304 -21.17 39.28 2.01
CA ASN A 304 -21.79 39.94 3.16
C ASN A 304 -21.22 41.36 3.36
N TYR A 305 -19.91 41.56 3.18
CA TYR A 305 -19.28 42.89 3.22
C TYR A 305 -19.74 43.79 2.07
N THR A 306 -19.92 43.26 0.86
CA THR A 306 -20.48 44.06 -0.25
C THR A 306 -21.93 44.47 0.00
N GLN A 307 -22.75 43.60 0.60
CA GLN A 307 -24.14 43.90 0.93
C GLN A 307 -24.25 44.96 2.03
N ILE A 308 -23.38 44.91 3.05
CA ILE A 308 -23.32 45.95 4.10
C ILE A 308 -22.86 47.29 3.51
N ARG A 309 -21.86 47.26 2.62
CA ARG A 309 -21.35 48.47 1.96
C ARG A 309 -22.38 49.15 1.04
N ASP A 310 -23.18 48.36 0.31
CA ASP A 310 -24.25 48.92 -0.54
C ASP A 310 -25.42 49.47 0.30
N SER A 311 -25.64 48.92 1.50
CA SER A 311 -26.65 49.40 2.46
C SER A 311 -26.28 50.76 3.08
N ASP A 312 -24.98 51.02 3.32
CA ASP A 312 -24.47 52.31 3.82
C ASP A 312 -24.49 53.42 2.75
N VAL A 313 -24.48 53.06 1.46
CA VAL A 313 -24.53 54.04 0.35
C VAL A 313 -25.96 54.51 0.04
N GLN A 314 -26.99 53.80 0.53
CA GLN A 314 -28.41 54.08 0.25
C GLN A 314 -29.16 54.78 1.40
N SER A 315 -28.48 55.56 2.25
CA SER A 315 -29.16 56.48 3.19
C SER A 315 -29.26 57.89 2.57
N PRO A 316 -30.46 58.38 2.20
CA PRO A 316 -30.64 59.74 1.71
C PRO A 316 -30.85 60.70 2.89
N ASP A 317 -30.01 61.71 2.95
CA ASP A 317 -30.31 62.96 3.65
C ASP A 317 -31.14 63.86 2.71
N VAL A 318 -32.04 64.66 3.29
CA VAL A 318 -32.84 65.79 2.74
C VAL A 318 -34.33 65.64 3.08
N GLY A 319 -34.77 66.51 3.99
CA GLY A 319 -36.15 66.68 4.39
C GLY A 319 -36.98 67.65 3.54
N GLY A 320 -38.29 67.49 3.67
CA GLY A 320 -39.31 68.56 3.64
C GLY A 320 -40.03 68.84 2.32
N ARG A 321 -41.30 68.36 2.19
CA ARG A 321 -42.55 69.17 2.24
C ARG A 321 -43.75 68.45 1.58
N ASN A 322 -44.79 68.25 2.40
CA ASN A 322 -46.24 68.03 2.22
C ASN A 322 -46.83 67.66 0.83
N ASP A 323 -47.66 66.61 0.79
CA ASP A 323 -49.14 66.73 0.73
C ASP A 323 -49.85 65.36 0.93
N ALA A 324 -51.08 65.43 1.43
CA ALA A 324 -51.89 64.36 2.01
C ALA A 324 -52.71 63.53 0.99
N HIS A 325 -52.90 62.22 1.23
CA HIS A 325 -54.14 61.59 1.76
C HIS A 325 -54.07 60.03 1.67
N GLU A 326 -54.76 59.40 2.61
CA GLU A 326 -54.99 57.96 2.90
C GLU A 326 -55.40 57.05 1.72
N GLU A 327 -54.97 55.77 1.72
CA GLU A 327 -55.77 54.64 2.26
C GLU A 327 -55.00 53.28 2.29
N SER A 328 -54.94 52.72 3.51
CA SER A 328 -55.03 51.31 3.95
C SER A 328 -54.37 50.10 3.22
N ASN A 329 -53.56 49.38 4.02
CA ASN A 329 -53.57 47.93 4.27
C ASN A 329 -52.88 46.89 3.32
N GLN A 330 -51.74 46.41 3.85
CA GLN A 330 -51.49 45.01 4.28
C GLN A 330 -50.98 43.95 3.26
N ALA A 331 -49.69 43.61 3.44
CA ALA A 331 -49.05 42.28 3.38
C ALA A 331 -49.20 41.38 2.15
N GLN A 332 -48.08 41.13 1.43
CA GLN A 332 -47.49 39.78 1.27
C GLN A 332 -46.14 39.85 0.52
N ASN A 333 -45.03 39.64 1.24
CA ASN A 333 -43.77 39.25 0.62
C ASN A 333 -43.87 37.77 0.21
N SER A 334 -43.88 37.52 -1.11
CA SER A 334 -43.86 36.17 -1.67
C SER A 334 -42.44 35.64 -1.67
N MET A 335 -42.28 34.54 -0.94
CA MET A 335 -41.10 33.71 -0.82
C MET A 335 -40.97 32.79 -2.05
N GLY A 336 -39.89 32.94 -2.82
CA GLY A 336 -39.52 32.02 -3.90
C GLY A 336 -38.37 31.11 -3.48
N CYS A 337 -38.66 30.16 -2.60
CA CYS A 337 -37.77 29.05 -2.24
C CYS A 337 -37.71 28.06 -3.41
N ILE A 338 -36.54 27.84 -4.01
CA ILE A 338 -36.35 26.73 -4.97
C ILE A 338 -35.93 25.50 -4.16
N VAL A 339 -36.93 24.67 -3.85
CA VAL A 339 -36.78 23.30 -3.38
C VAL A 339 -36.22 22.46 -4.53
N VAL A 340 -35.11 21.76 -4.29
CA VAL A 340 -34.59 20.72 -5.18
C VAL A 340 -35.32 19.43 -4.83
N ASP A 341 -36.26 19.03 -5.68
CA ASP A 341 -36.98 17.78 -5.58
C ASP A 341 -36.06 16.63 -6.03
N ILE A 342 -35.68 15.75 -5.10
CA ILE A 342 -34.95 14.52 -5.38
C ILE A 342 -36.01 13.44 -5.61
N HIS A 343 -36.24 13.10 -6.87
CA HIS A 343 -37.13 11.99 -7.23
C HIS A 343 -36.40 10.66 -6.98
N LEU A 344 -36.63 10.08 -5.79
CA LEU A 344 -36.19 8.74 -5.42
C LEU A 344 -37.17 7.72 -6.03
N HIS A 345 -36.74 7.00 -7.08
CA HIS A 345 -37.53 5.92 -7.66
C HIS A 345 -37.41 4.68 -6.78
N GLU A 346 -38.38 4.48 -5.89
CA GLU A 346 -38.49 3.30 -5.03
C GLU A 346 -38.86 2.07 -5.88
N VAL A 347 -37.96 1.10 -5.94
CA VAL A 347 -38.19 -0.21 -6.56
C VAL A 347 -38.99 -1.07 -5.58
N ARG A 348 -40.29 -1.22 -5.85
CA ARG A 348 -41.16 -2.17 -5.15
C ARG A 348 -40.79 -3.60 -5.55
N ILE A 349 -40.00 -4.29 -4.71
CA ILE A 349 -39.89 -5.75 -4.74
C ILE A 349 -40.90 -6.31 -3.75
N GLY A 350 -41.91 -7.02 -4.28
CA GLY A 350 -42.89 -7.76 -3.50
C GLY A 350 -42.23 -8.95 -2.80
N SER A 351 -42.46 -9.06 -1.49
CA SER A 351 -42.21 -10.26 -0.71
C SER A 351 -43.27 -11.32 -1.05
N SER A 352 -42.89 -12.34 -1.81
CA SER A 352 -43.61 -13.61 -1.84
C SER A 352 -42.86 -14.56 -0.91
N GLN A 353 -43.46 -14.85 0.24
CA GLN A 353 -42.99 -15.85 1.18
C GLN A 353 -43.59 -17.22 0.80
N ASP A 354 -42.79 -18.26 1.06
CA ASP A 354 -43.16 -19.66 1.27
C ASP A 354 -43.28 -20.59 0.04
N ILE A 355 -42.12 -21.23 -0.22
CA ILE A 355 -42.00 -22.56 -0.79
C ILE A 355 -42.46 -23.57 0.28
N HIS A 356 -43.56 -24.27 0.00
CA HIS A 356 -44.01 -25.44 0.77
C HIS A 356 -43.85 -26.70 -0.11
N GLY A 357 -43.10 -27.67 0.39
CA GLY A 357 -42.94 -29.04 -0.12
C GLY A 357 -41.88 -29.72 0.75
N SER A 358 -42.07 -30.85 1.43
CA SER A 358 -43.01 -31.96 1.30
C SER A 358 -43.22 -32.59 2.69
N VAL A 359 -44.37 -33.20 2.96
CA VAL A 359 -44.48 -34.59 3.48
C VAL A 359 -45.86 -35.14 3.10
N GLU A 360 -45.82 -36.15 2.25
CA GLU A 360 -46.90 -37.06 1.88
C GLU A 360 -46.97 -38.18 2.94
N ARG A 361 -48.17 -38.47 3.47
CA ARG A 361 -48.50 -39.82 3.99
C ARG A 361 -50.03 -40.04 4.02
N ALA A 362 -50.41 -41.22 3.53
CA ALA A 362 -51.68 -41.96 3.70
C ALA A 362 -52.82 -41.70 2.69
N SER A 363 -52.83 -42.50 1.61
CA SER A 363 -53.79 -43.61 1.44
C SER A 363 -53.31 -44.57 0.35
#